data_AF-A0A7Y8GYZ9-F1
#
_entry.id   AF-A0A7Y8GYZ9-F1
#
_cell.length_a   1.000
_cell.length_b   1.000
_cell.length_c   1.000
_cell.angle_alpha   90.00
_cell.angle_beta   90.00
_cell.angle_gamma   90.00
#
_symmetry.space_group_name_H-M   'P 1'
#
loop_
_entity.id
_entity.type
_entity.pdbx_description
1 polymer ?
#
loop_
_entity_poly.entity_id
_entity_poly.type
_entity_poly.pdbx_seq_one_letter_code
_entity_poly.pdbx_strand_id
1 'polypeptide(L)'
;MLRPFKRMLVDVVTSEAQLDRVLGVANALFSALTAKGHRVALGSLHPHMGRMEVNVREVPKKNQYHQPVWAPDRPTVLYIGAMPIGLTFYEMTEDVESVYANGTYFPVRDLTAEQRRRFTGPQHWKTTKELPSGRLCLQAYYPSSSRVKWFKRWQETPVSELLDVPKMVAALEASVPELTEQIETARIQEQGQRRLWEEQQRQWREERERERQQKAHQAAQQELIAAIAAWDQARKVEAYFEDVLRAAEHMEAGERDTLFDRVTQARAMVSGPSALEALLRWKSPSERL
;
A
#
# COMPACT_ATOMS: atom_id res chain seq x y z
N MET A 1 -21.87 -4.01 19.25
CA MET A 1 -20.73 -4.94 19.44
C MET A 1 -19.81 -4.38 20.51
N LEU A 2 -19.33 -5.24 21.39
CA LEU A 2 -18.37 -4.92 22.45
C LEU A 2 -17.04 -4.46 21.84
N ARG A 3 -16.36 -3.56 22.56
CA ARG A 3 -15.03 -3.06 22.21
C ARG A 3 -14.14 -3.07 23.46
N PRO A 4 -13.72 -4.24 23.94
CA PRO A 4 -12.97 -4.36 25.18
C PRO A 4 -11.62 -3.64 25.08
N PHE A 5 -11.16 -3.07 26.20
CA PHE A 5 -9.85 -2.40 26.27
C PHE A 5 -8.70 -3.41 26.22
N LYS A 6 -8.87 -4.59 26.82
CA LYS A 6 -7.87 -5.67 26.82
C LYS A 6 -7.76 -6.29 25.42
N ARG A 7 -6.54 -6.32 24.87
CA ARG A 7 -6.28 -6.76 23.48
C ARG A 7 -5.71 -8.17 23.35
N MET A 8 -5.25 -8.77 24.45
CA MET A 8 -4.83 -10.17 24.52
C MET A 8 -6.02 -11.04 24.89
N LEU A 9 -6.93 -11.21 23.93
CA LEU A 9 -8.16 -11.99 24.07
C LEU A 9 -8.36 -12.87 22.83
N VAL A 10 -9.23 -13.87 22.96
CA VAL A 10 -9.73 -14.65 21.82
C VAL A 10 -10.47 -13.70 20.86
N ASP A 11 -10.38 -13.97 19.55
CA ASP A 11 -11.01 -13.14 18.52
C ASP A 11 -12.52 -13.38 18.51
N VAL A 12 -13.21 -12.56 19.29
CA VAL A 12 -14.65 -12.61 19.50
C VAL A 12 -15.24 -11.21 19.27
N VAL A 13 -16.22 -11.11 18.38
CA VAL A 13 -16.95 -9.88 18.09
C VAL A 13 -18.43 -10.08 18.33
N THR A 14 -18.93 -9.65 19.48
CA THR A 14 -20.30 -9.95 19.90
C THR A 14 -20.95 -8.79 20.65
N SER A 15 -22.26 -8.77 20.78
CA SER A 15 -22.98 -7.93 21.74
C SER A 15 -22.80 -8.46 23.16
N GLU A 16 -23.14 -7.64 24.15
CA GLU A 16 -23.11 -8.06 25.56
C GLU A 16 -24.02 -9.27 25.81
N ALA A 17 -25.20 -9.28 25.19
CA ALA A 17 -26.20 -10.34 25.37
C ALA A 17 -25.75 -11.72 24.89
N GLN A 18 -24.84 -11.79 23.90
CA GLN A 18 -24.39 -13.05 23.31
C GLN A 18 -22.98 -13.47 23.78
N LEU A 19 -22.36 -12.71 24.69
CA LEU A 19 -20.99 -12.95 25.12
C LEU A 19 -20.78 -14.34 25.75
N ASP A 20 -21.60 -14.70 26.74
CA ASP A 20 -21.45 -15.98 27.44
C ASP A 20 -21.69 -17.16 26.48
N ARG A 21 -22.68 -17.02 25.59
CA ARG A 21 -23.01 -18.04 24.59
C ARG A 21 -21.85 -18.27 23.62
N VAL A 22 -21.27 -17.20 23.06
CA VAL A 22 -20.18 -17.34 22.09
C VAL A 22 -18.91 -17.88 22.73
N LEU A 23 -18.63 -17.52 23.99
CA LEU A 23 -17.51 -18.09 24.75
C LEU A 23 -17.74 -19.57 25.06
N GLY A 24 -18.98 -19.97 25.37
CA GLY A 24 -19.35 -21.38 25.55
C GLY A 24 -19.09 -22.23 24.30
N VAL A 25 -19.52 -21.73 23.14
CA VAL A 25 -19.22 -22.37 21.83
C VAL A 25 -17.72 -22.44 21.59
N ALA A 26 -17.00 -21.32 21.74
CA ALA A 26 -15.57 -21.26 21.49
C ALA A 26 -14.81 -22.27 22.36
N ASN A 27 -15.16 -22.33 23.65
CA ASN A 27 -14.58 -23.29 24.59
C ASN A 27 -14.87 -24.74 24.21
N ALA A 28 -16.10 -25.05 23.78
CA ALA A 28 -16.46 -26.40 23.32
C ALA A 28 -15.64 -26.81 22.08
N LEU A 29 -15.50 -25.91 21.10
CA LEU A 29 -14.68 -26.15 19.92
C LEU A 29 -13.21 -26.34 20.27
N PHE A 30 -12.63 -25.47 21.09
CA PHE A 30 -11.23 -25.56 21.50
C PHE A 30 -10.95 -26.85 22.28
N SER A 31 -11.87 -27.26 23.15
CA SER A 31 -11.77 -28.51 23.89
C SER A 31 -11.79 -29.71 22.95
N ALA A 32 -12.69 -29.73 21.96
CA ALA A 32 -12.77 -30.80 20.98
C ALA A 32 -11.54 -30.88 20.07
N LEU A 33 -11.01 -29.74 19.62
CA LEU A 33 -9.77 -29.65 18.85
C LEU A 33 -8.56 -30.15 19.67
N THR A 34 -8.47 -29.74 20.94
CA THR A 34 -7.39 -30.15 21.85
C THR A 34 -7.47 -31.65 22.15
N ALA A 35 -8.66 -32.21 22.33
CA ALA A 35 -8.87 -33.63 22.52
C ALA A 35 -8.42 -34.48 21.31
N LYS A 36 -8.42 -33.89 20.11
CA LYS A 36 -7.87 -34.49 18.88
C LYS A 36 -6.35 -34.30 18.72
N GLY A 37 -5.70 -33.62 19.66
CA GLY A 37 -4.25 -33.34 19.63
C GLY A 37 -3.86 -32.07 18.89
N HIS A 38 -4.82 -31.25 18.45
CA HIS A 38 -4.53 -29.97 17.82
C HIS A 38 -4.25 -28.89 18.87
N ARG A 39 -3.49 -27.86 18.50
CA ARG A 39 -3.15 -26.77 19.42
C ARG A 39 -3.91 -25.51 19.05
N VAL A 40 -4.63 -24.93 20.02
CA VAL A 40 -5.22 -23.58 19.88
C VAL A 40 -4.43 -22.60 20.74
N ALA A 41 -4.03 -21.47 20.18
CA ALA A 41 -3.29 -20.44 20.89
C ALA A 41 -3.58 -19.05 20.31
N LEU A 42 -3.24 -18.00 21.05
CA LEU A 42 -3.06 -16.69 20.43
C LEU A 42 -1.82 -16.76 19.54
N GLY A 43 -1.92 -16.23 18.33
CA GLY A 43 -0.86 -16.24 17.33
C GLY A 43 0.45 -15.70 17.89
N SER A 44 1.57 -16.17 17.35
CA SER A 44 2.87 -15.58 17.66
C SER A 44 2.98 -14.16 17.12
N LEU A 45 3.90 -13.34 17.64
CA LEU A 45 4.26 -12.01 17.12
C LEU A 45 4.88 -12.06 15.70
N HIS A 46 4.64 -13.11 14.92
CA HIS A 46 5.15 -13.20 13.56
C HIS A 46 4.54 -12.08 12.72
N PRO A 47 5.36 -11.25 12.04
CA PRO A 47 4.88 -10.12 11.25
C PRO A 47 4.03 -10.54 10.04
N HIS A 48 3.96 -11.84 9.76
CA HIS A 48 3.19 -12.40 8.64
C HIS A 48 1.82 -12.95 9.04
N MET A 49 1.49 -13.04 10.33
CA MET A 49 0.17 -13.51 10.78
C MET A 49 -0.81 -12.34 10.95
N GLY A 50 -1.66 -12.14 9.94
CA GLY A 50 -2.72 -11.14 9.93
C GLY A 50 -4.10 -11.73 10.23
N ARG A 51 -4.96 -10.94 10.86
CA ARG A 51 -6.38 -11.24 10.98
C ARG A 51 -7.07 -10.96 9.64
N MET A 52 -7.84 -11.91 9.12
CA MET A 52 -8.68 -11.65 7.94
C MET A 52 -9.82 -10.70 8.30
N GLU A 53 -10.19 -9.83 7.37
CA GLU A 53 -11.33 -8.93 7.53
C GLU A 53 -12.61 -9.71 7.87
N VAL A 54 -13.41 -9.15 8.78
CA VAL A 54 -14.64 -9.78 9.29
C VAL A 54 -15.83 -8.94 8.86
N ASN A 55 -16.60 -9.49 7.93
CA ASN A 55 -17.90 -8.92 7.58
C ASN A 55 -18.96 -9.53 8.48
N VAL A 56 -19.39 -8.77 9.50
CA VAL A 56 -20.40 -9.21 10.47
C VAL A 56 -21.81 -9.27 9.89
N ARG A 57 -22.07 -8.73 8.69
CA ARG A 57 -23.41 -8.79 8.10
C ARG A 57 -23.77 -10.23 7.76
N GLU A 58 -24.98 -10.64 8.14
CA GLU A 58 -25.52 -11.94 7.74
C GLU A 58 -25.58 -12.04 6.21
N VAL A 59 -26.11 -11.00 5.55
CA VAL A 59 -26.17 -10.89 4.09
C VAL A 59 -25.16 -9.83 3.63
N PRO A 60 -24.04 -10.22 2.99
CA PRO A 60 -23.06 -9.27 2.49
C PRO A 60 -23.65 -8.39 1.38
N LYS A 61 -23.53 -7.06 1.51
CA LYS A 61 -23.89 -6.10 0.46
C LYS A 61 -22.65 -5.71 -0.35
N LYS A 62 -22.79 -5.71 -1.68
CA LYS A 62 -21.73 -5.28 -2.60
C LYS A 62 -21.52 -3.76 -2.50
N ASN A 63 -20.27 -3.30 -2.61
CA ASN A 63 -19.87 -1.89 -2.70
C ASN A 63 -20.27 -1.00 -1.52
N GLN A 64 -20.48 -1.57 -0.32
CA GLN A 64 -20.69 -0.78 0.89
C GLN A 64 -19.49 -0.86 1.80
N TYR A 65 -18.96 0.32 2.15
CA TYR A 65 -18.01 0.45 3.24
C TYR A 65 -18.63 -0.13 4.51
N HIS A 66 -17.88 -0.99 5.20
CA HIS A 66 -18.26 -1.50 6.50
C HIS A 66 -17.23 -0.99 7.51
N GLN A 67 -17.72 -0.63 8.69
CA GLN A 67 -16.86 -0.13 9.75
C GLN A 67 -16.02 -1.30 10.29
N PRO A 68 -14.71 -1.10 10.50
CA PRO A 68 -13.89 -2.14 11.08
C PRO A 68 -14.41 -2.49 12.48
N VAL A 69 -14.60 -3.79 12.72
CA VAL A 69 -14.95 -4.30 14.05
C VAL A 69 -13.72 -4.35 14.93
N TRP A 70 -13.94 -4.37 16.25
CA TRP A 70 -12.87 -4.59 17.21
C TRP A 70 -12.10 -5.89 16.88
N ALA A 71 -10.80 -5.87 17.14
CA ALA A 71 -9.91 -7.00 16.91
C ALA A 71 -8.91 -7.11 18.08
N PRO A 72 -8.54 -8.34 18.49
CA PRO A 72 -7.42 -8.55 19.39
C PRO A 72 -6.09 -8.19 18.70
N ASP A 73 -5.05 -7.93 19.48
CA ASP A 73 -3.71 -7.65 18.96
C ASP A 73 -3.07 -8.89 18.33
N ARG A 74 -3.52 -10.09 18.72
CA ARG A 74 -3.07 -11.36 18.16
C ARG A 74 -4.28 -12.20 17.74
N PRO A 75 -4.28 -12.75 16.52
CA PRO A 75 -5.37 -13.61 16.07
C PRO A 75 -5.43 -14.88 16.93
N THR A 76 -6.61 -15.46 17.08
CA THR A 76 -6.73 -16.82 17.61
C THR A 76 -6.36 -17.79 16.51
N VAL A 77 -5.40 -18.67 16.75
CA VAL A 77 -4.85 -19.59 15.74
C VAL A 77 -4.97 -21.02 16.23
N LEU A 78 -5.58 -21.85 15.40
CA LEU A 78 -5.56 -23.30 15.46
C LEU A 78 -4.38 -23.82 14.64
N TYR A 79 -3.60 -24.73 15.22
CA TYR A 79 -2.54 -25.47 14.56
C TYR A 79 -2.96 -26.92 14.39
N ILE A 80 -3.14 -27.33 13.13
CA ILE A 80 -3.29 -28.74 12.75
C ILE A 80 -1.94 -29.21 12.21
N GLY A 81 -1.17 -29.90 13.04
CA GLY A 81 0.26 -30.11 12.80
C GLY A 81 1.00 -28.77 12.69
N ALA A 82 1.63 -28.50 11.55
CA ALA A 82 2.31 -27.23 11.28
C ALA A 82 1.41 -26.17 10.60
N MET A 83 0.18 -26.54 10.19
CA MET A 83 -0.70 -25.64 9.44
C MET A 83 -1.41 -24.66 10.36
N PRO A 84 -1.19 -23.33 10.23
CA PRO A 84 -1.92 -22.34 11.01
C PRO A 84 -3.26 -21.97 10.36
N ILE A 85 -4.33 -21.98 11.14
CA ILE A 85 -5.68 -21.57 10.75
C ILE A 85 -6.15 -20.52 11.75
N GLY A 86 -6.38 -19.29 11.28
CA GLY A 86 -6.97 -18.22 12.08
C GLY A 86 -8.45 -18.49 12.32
N LEU A 87 -8.94 -18.22 13.53
CA LEU A 87 -10.32 -18.38 13.94
C LEU A 87 -10.87 -17.05 14.46
N THR A 88 -12.05 -16.67 14.00
CA THR A 88 -12.80 -15.52 14.52
C THR A 88 -14.25 -15.92 14.76
N PHE A 89 -14.72 -15.72 15.98
CA PHE A 89 -16.13 -15.87 16.33
C PHE A 89 -16.79 -14.50 16.31
N TYR A 90 -17.98 -14.41 15.74
CA TYR A 90 -18.71 -13.17 15.76
C TYR A 90 -20.21 -13.37 15.76
N GLU A 91 -20.92 -12.43 16.36
CA GLU A 91 -22.35 -12.29 16.19
C GLU A 91 -22.63 -11.56 14.88
N MET A 92 -23.53 -12.10 14.08
CA MET A 92 -23.94 -11.49 12.83
C MET A 92 -24.87 -10.30 13.07
N THR A 93 -24.83 -9.33 12.17
CA THR A 93 -25.74 -8.19 12.16
C THR A 93 -26.81 -8.35 11.08
N GLU A 94 -28.00 -7.87 11.39
CA GLU A 94 -29.12 -7.77 10.46
C GLU A 94 -29.51 -6.29 10.28
N ASP A 95 -30.14 -5.99 9.15
CA ASP A 95 -30.71 -4.69 8.88
C ASP A 95 -32.09 -4.57 9.52
N VAL A 96 -32.21 -3.70 10.52
CA VAL A 96 -33.47 -3.49 11.24
C VAL A 96 -34.01 -2.11 10.97
N GLU A 97 -35.28 -2.04 10.57
CA GLU A 97 -36.01 -0.77 10.51
C GLU A 97 -36.07 -0.17 11.92
N SER A 98 -35.50 1.01 12.07
CA SER A 98 -35.39 1.73 13.34
C SER A 98 -35.99 3.11 13.19
N VAL A 99 -36.67 3.57 14.23
CA VAL A 99 -37.20 4.93 14.31
C VAL A 99 -36.25 5.76 15.16
N TYR A 100 -35.85 6.92 14.64
CA TYR A 100 -35.16 7.93 15.43
C TYR A 100 -36.16 8.70 16.27
N ALA A 101 -36.03 8.63 17.59
CA ALA A 101 -36.84 9.39 18.53
C ALA A 101 -35.99 9.80 19.73
N ASN A 102 -36.20 11.03 20.23
CA ASN A 102 -35.56 11.51 21.45
C ASN A 102 -34.02 11.34 21.48
N GLY A 103 -33.35 11.59 20.35
CA GLY A 103 -31.88 11.49 20.28
C GLY A 103 -31.33 10.08 20.08
N THR A 104 -32.19 9.05 20.01
CA THR A 104 -31.78 7.63 19.96
C THR A 104 -32.55 6.85 18.89
N TYR A 105 -31.98 5.73 18.43
CA TYR A 105 -32.64 4.82 17.51
C TYR A 105 -33.31 3.68 18.26
N PHE A 106 -34.59 3.45 17.98
CA PHE A 106 -35.36 2.34 18.53
C PHE A 106 -35.77 1.39 17.41
N PRO A 107 -35.47 0.08 17.52
CA PRO A 107 -35.92 -0.91 16.55
C PRO A 107 -37.46 -0.94 16.52
N VAL A 108 -38.06 -0.88 15.33
CA VAL A 108 -39.53 -0.86 15.19
C VAL A 108 -40.18 -2.09 15.82
N ARG A 109 -39.51 -3.24 15.74
CA ARG A 109 -39.95 -4.49 16.34
C ARG A 109 -40.07 -4.42 17.87
N ASP A 110 -39.26 -3.60 18.53
CA ASP A 110 -39.22 -3.49 20.00
C ASP A 110 -40.15 -2.39 20.52
N LEU A 111 -40.73 -1.56 19.63
CA LEU A 111 -41.67 -0.51 20.00
C LEU A 111 -43.04 -1.07 20.35
N THR A 112 -43.61 -0.62 21.47
CA THR A 112 -45.01 -0.88 21.84
C THR A 112 -45.99 -0.19 20.87
N ALA A 113 -47.24 -0.63 20.84
CA ALA A 113 -48.27 0.00 19.99
C ALA A 113 -48.44 1.50 20.28
N GLU A 114 -48.34 1.89 21.55
CA GLU A 114 -48.40 3.30 21.98
C GLU A 114 -47.19 4.09 21.50
N GLN A 115 -45.98 3.54 21.64
CA GLN A 115 -44.75 4.18 21.15
C GLN A 115 -44.76 4.33 19.63
N ARG A 116 -45.25 3.32 18.90
CA ARG A 116 -45.39 3.39 17.43
C ARG A 116 -46.34 4.51 17.01
N ARG A 117 -47.44 4.74 17.73
CA ARG A 117 -48.36 5.87 17.48
C ARG A 117 -47.71 7.20 17.81
N ARG A 118 -46.96 7.29 18.92
CA ARG A 118 -46.27 8.50 19.36
C ARG A 118 -45.15 8.92 18.41
N PHE A 119 -44.43 7.96 17.84
CA PHE A 119 -43.28 8.22 16.96
C PHE A 119 -43.66 8.33 15.47
N THR A 120 -44.71 9.10 15.17
CA THR A 120 -45.20 9.35 13.79
C THR A 120 -45.05 10.81 13.33
N GLY A 121 -44.74 11.73 14.25
CA GLY A 121 -44.57 13.15 13.93
C GLY A 121 -43.29 13.44 13.12
N PRO A 122 -43.18 14.66 12.53
CA PRO A 122 -42.10 15.03 11.61
C PRO A 122 -40.69 15.04 12.23
N GLN A 123 -40.59 15.10 13.57
CA GLN A 123 -39.33 14.99 14.31
C GLN A 123 -38.81 13.54 14.41
N HIS A 124 -39.60 12.55 13.96
CA HIS A 124 -39.26 11.14 13.95
C HIS A 124 -39.15 10.68 12.50
N TRP A 125 -38.05 10.01 12.17
CA TRP A 125 -37.90 9.40 10.85
C TRP A 125 -37.44 7.96 10.98
N LYS A 126 -37.84 7.16 10.00
CA LYS A 126 -37.42 5.77 9.87
C LYS A 126 -36.09 5.71 9.13
N THR A 127 -35.24 4.81 9.56
CA THR A 127 -33.98 4.49 8.88
C THR A 127 -33.63 3.04 9.15
N THR A 128 -32.84 2.45 8.27
CA THR A 128 -32.32 1.10 8.47
C THR A 128 -31.02 1.19 9.29
N LYS A 129 -30.95 0.44 10.39
CA LYS A 129 -29.75 0.32 11.21
C LYS A 129 -29.28 -1.13 11.25
N GLU A 130 -27.97 -1.32 11.20
CA GLU A 130 -27.35 -2.62 11.41
C GLU A 130 -27.31 -2.90 12.92
N LEU A 131 -28.03 -3.93 13.35
CA LEU A 131 -28.09 -4.34 14.75
C LEU A 131 -27.63 -5.78 14.91
N PRO A 132 -27.06 -6.16 16.08
CA PRO A 132 -26.75 -7.55 16.39
C PRO A 132 -28.00 -8.42 16.30
N SER A 133 -27.91 -9.55 15.59
CA SER A 133 -29.05 -10.41 15.28
C SER A 133 -29.25 -11.56 16.28
N GLY A 134 -28.36 -11.72 17.26
CA GLY A 134 -28.32 -12.88 18.15
C GLY A 134 -27.70 -14.14 17.53
N ARG A 135 -27.54 -14.19 16.21
CA ARG A 135 -27.00 -15.35 15.49
C ARG A 135 -25.48 -15.30 15.42
N LEU A 136 -24.84 -16.42 15.72
CA LEU A 136 -23.39 -16.55 15.74
C LEU A 136 -22.83 -17.01 14.38
N CYS A 137 -21.56 -16.72 14.15
CA CYS A 137 -20.78 -17.21 13.03
C CYS A 137 -19.34 -17.49 13.47
N LEU A 138 -18.78 -18.60 12.98
CA LEU A 138 -17.35 -18.89 13.02
C LEU A 138 -16.76 -18.65 11.63
N GLN A 139 -15.66 -17.91 11.57
CA GLN A 139 -14.82 -17.76 10.38
C GLN A 139 -13.46 -18.40 10.63
N ALA A 140 -13.10 -19.37 9.80
CA ALA A 140 -11.73 -19.88 9.70
C ALA A 140 -11.05 -19.30 8.47
N TYR A 141 -9.78 -18.96 8.57
CA TYR A 141 -9.01 -18.35 7.48
C TYR A 141 -7.54 -18.70 7.56
N TYR A 142 -6.80 -18.48 6.48
CA TYR A 142 -5.35 -18.62 6.49
C TYR A 142 -4.69 -17.32 6.97
N PRO A 143 -3.97 -17.32 8.11
CA PRO A 143 -3.49 -16.08 8.71
C PRO A 143 -2.17 -15.59 8.11
N SER A 144 -1.41 -16.44 7.40
CA SER A 144 0.02 -16.19 7.17
C SER A 144 0.39 -15.56 5.81
N SER A 145 -0.54 -15.45 4.87
CA SER A 145 -0.25 -14.84 3.56
C SER A 145 -1.48 -14.14 2.98
N SER A 146 -1.29 -12.90 2.53
CA SER A 146 -2.30 -12.16 1.79
C SER A 146 -2.54 -12.70 0.37
N ARG A 147 -1.63 -13.53 -0.16
CA ARG A 147 -1.75 -14.13 -1.50
C ARG A 147 -2.75 -15.29 -1.52
N VAL A 148 -2.90 -16.01 -0.40
CA VAL A 148 -3.83 -17.13 -0.27
C VAL A 148 -5.11 -16.65 0.41
N LYS A 149 -6.16 -16.41 -0.37
CA LYS A 149 -7.46 -15.91 0.12
C LYS A 149 -8.40 -17.05 0.54
N TRP A 150 -7.88 -17.98 1.34
CA TRP A 150 -8.65 -19.11 1.83
C TRP A 150 -9.42 -18.76 3.09
N PHE A 151 -10.72 -19.06 3.11
CA PHE A 151 -11.54 -18.99 4.32
C PHE A 151 -12.78 -19.89 4.22
N LYS A 152 -13.32 -20.25 5.40
CA LYS A 152 -14.60 -20.95 5.55
C LYS A 152 -15.44 -20.26 6.63
N ARG A 153 -16.77 -20.29 6.45
CA ARG A 153 -17.72 -19.72 7.40
C ARG A 153 -18.79 -20.72 7.78
N TRP A 154 -19.12 -20.74 9.06
CA TRP A 154 -20.19 -21.53 9.66
C TRP A 154 -21.14 -20.56 10.34
N GLN A 155 -22.33 -20.38 9.77
CA GLN A 155 -23.30 -19.37 10.19
C GLN A 155 -24.53 -20.03 10.81
N GLU A 156 -25.02 -19.47 11.92
CA GLU A 156 -26.36 -19.77 12.40
C GLU A 156 -27.41 -19.31 11.41
N THR A 157 -28.46 -20.09 11.27
CA THR A 157 -29.64 -19.72 10.49
C THR A 157 -30.86 -19.79 11.42
N PRO A 158 -32.01 -19.20 11.05
CA PRO A 158 -33.23 -19.28 11.86
C PRO A 158 -33.69 -20.73 12.18
N VAL A 159 -33.22 -21.71 11.41
CA VAL A 159 -33.59 -23.12 11.52
C VAL A 159 -32.46 -23.99 12.09
N SER A 160 -31.25 -23.44 12.21
CA SER A 160 -30.06 -24.16 12.68
C SER A 160 -29.29 -23.30 13.66
N GLU A 161 -29.19 -23.78 14.90
CA GLU A 161 -28.23 -23.28 15.88
C GLU A 161 -26.80 -23.55 15.43
N LEU A 162 -25.82 -22.92 16.10
CA LEU A 162 -24.42 -22.91 15.71
C LEU A 162 -23.84 -24.31 15.90
N LEU A 163 -23.98 -25.06 14.80
CA LEU A 163 -23.18 -26.13 14.27
C LEU A 163 -22.47 -27.03 15.28
N ASP A 164 -22.91 -28.29 15.23
CA ASP A 164 -22.22 -29.52 15.62
C ASP A 164 -20.68 -29.38 15.61
N VAL A 165 -20.10 -29.20 16.80
CA VAL A 165 -18.65 -29.07 17.03
C VAL A 165 -17.86 -30.19 16.33
N PRO A 166 -18.21 -31.48 16.51
CA PRO A 166 -17.63 -32.58 15.74
C PRO A 166 -17.54 -32.34 14.23
N LYS A 167 -18.62 -31.87 13.60
CA LYS A 167 -18.64 -31.58 12.16
C LYS A 167 -17.70 -30.44 11.77
N MET A 168 -17.60 -29.40 12.60
CA MET A 168 -16.66 -28.30 12.37
C MET A 168 -15.21 -28.76 12.47
N VAL A 169 -14.89 -29.57 13.49
CA VAL A 169 -13.54 -30.15 13.66
C VAL A 169 -13.16 -30.97 12.42
N ALA A 170 -14.03 -31.88 11.98
CA ALA A 170 -13.78 -32.69 10.79
C ALA A 170 -13.61 -31.83 9.52
N ALA A 171 -14.40 -30.75 9.38
CA ALA A 171 -14.29 -29.85 8.23
C ALA A 171 -12.99 -29.03 8.24
N LEU A 172 -12.47 -28.65 9.42
CA LEU A 172 -11.18 -27.97 9.57
C LEU A 172 -10.02 -28.91 9.24
N GLU A 173 -10.05 -30.15 9.74
CA GLU A 173 -9.06 -31.19 9.41
C GLU A 173 -9.03 -31.49 7.91
N ALA A 174 -10.20 -31.68 7.30
CA ALA A 174 -10.34 -31.96 5.87
C ALA A 174 -9.88 -30.81 4.97
N SER A 175 -9.74 -29.60 5.51
CA SER A 175 -9.26 -28.43 4.76
C SER A 175 -7.75 -28.30 4.67
N VAL A 176 -6.99 -29.06 5.46
CA VAL A 176 -5.53 -28.94 5.48
C VAL A 176 -4.89 -29.31 4.13
N PRO A 177 -5.29 -30.39 3.42
CA PRO A 177 -4.71 -30.73 2.12
C PRO A 177 -4.98 -29.65 1.06
N GLU A 178 -6.23 -29.19 0.96
CA GLU A 178 -6.65 -28.11 0.06
C GLU A 178 -5.83 -26.83 0.30
N LEU A 179 -5.70 -26.44 1.57
CA LEU A 179 -4.95 -25.24 1.94
C LEU A 179 -3.45 -25.39 1.63
N THR A 180 -2.89 -26.58 1.82
CA THR A 180 -1.48 -26.88 1.50
C THR A 180 -1.20 -26.71 0.01
N GLU A 181 -2.08 -27.21 -0.84
CA GLU A 181 -1.98 -27.06 -2.30
C GLU A 181 -2.06 -25.59 -2.75
N GLN A 182 -2.99 -24.83 -2.17
CA GLN A 182 -3.13 -23.40 -2.46
C GLN A 182 -1.89 -22.60 -2.04
N ILE A 183 -1.29 -22.94 -0.89
CA ILE A 183 -0.04 -22.31 -0.42
C ILE A 183 1.12 -22.61 -1.37
N GLU A 184 1.27 -23.87 -1.80
CA GLU A 184 2.37 -24.24 -2.69
C GLU A 184 2.22 -23.59 -4.07
N THR A 185 1.00 -23.54 -4.60
CA THR A 185 0.72 -22.85 -5.86
C THR A 185 1.05 -21.36 -5.78
N ALA A 186 0.65 -20.69 -4.69
CA ALA A 186 0.98 -19.29 -4.46
C ALA A 186 2.49 -19.05 -4.34
N ARG A 187 3.22 -19.98 -3.70
CA ARG A 187 4.69 -19.94 -3.59
C ARG A 187 5.37 -20.09 -4.96
N ILE A 188 4.94 -21.05 -5.79
CA ILE A 188 5.49 -21.25 -7.13
C ILE A 188 5.28 -19.99 -7.99
N GLN A 189 4.09 -19.41 -7.96
CA GLN A 189 3.78 -18.17 -8.69
C GLN A 189 4.66 -17.00 -8.22
N GLU A 190 4.88 -16.85 -6.91
CA GLU A 190 5.75 -15.79 -6.37
C GLU A 190 7.20 -15.96 -6.83
N GLN A 191 7.72 -17.19 -6.79
CA GLN A 191 9.06 -17.46 -7.28
C GLN A 191 9.21 -17.15 -8.78
N GLY A 192 8.20 -17.50 -9.59
CA GLY A 192 8.18 -17.16 -11.02
C GLY A 192 8.17 -15.65 -11.26
N GLN A 193 7.27 -14.91 -10.59
CA GLN A 193 7.20 -13.45 -10.70
C GLN A 193 8.49 -12.76 -10.26
N ARG A 194 9.11 -13.25 -9.19
CA ARG A 194 10.36 -12.68 -8.67
C ARG A 194 11.50 -12.84 -9.66
N ARG A 195 11.64 -14.01 -10.31
CA ARG A 195 12.65 -14.22 -11.35
C ARG A 195 12.44 -13.28 -12.53
N LEU A 196 11.21 -13.19 -13.04
CA LEU A 196 10.87 -12.27 -14.13
C LEU A 196 11.16 -10.81 -13.77
N TRP A 197 10.83 -10.40 -12.53
CA TRP A 197 11.12 -9.07 -12.04
C TRP A 197 12.62 -8.79 -11.94
N GLU A 198 13.41 -9.74 -11.43
CA GLU A 198 14.86 -9.62 -11.32
C GLU A 198 15.54 -9.51 -12.70
N GLU A 199 15.07 -10.29 -13.68
CA GLU A 199 15.52 -10.21 -15.08
C GLU A 199 15.18 -8.86 -15.73
N GLN A 200 13.94 -8.39 -15.59
CA GLN A 200 13.53 -7.08 -16.10
C GLN A 200 14.32 -5.94 -15.44
N GLN A 201 14.52 -6.00 -14.13
CA GLN A 201 15.31 -5.02 -13.39
C GLN A 201 16.77 -5.00 -13.85
N ARG A 202 17.33 -6.16 -14.16
CA ARG A 202 18.68 -6.24 -14.72
C ARG A 202 18.74 -5.58 -16.10
N GLN A 203 17.81 -5.91 -17.00
CA GLN A 203 17.75 -5.31 -18.34
C GLN A 203 17.58 -3.78 -18.25
N TRP A 204 16.68 -3.31 -17.39
CA TRP A 204 16.45 -1.88 -17.17
C TRP A 204 17.70 -1.16 -16.65
N ARG A 205 18.46 -1.77 -15.73
CA ARG A 205 19.73 -1.21 -15.23
C ARG A 205 20.78 -1.14 -16.33
N GLU A 206 20.90 -2.19 -17.16
CA GLU A 206 21.84 -2.22 -18.28
C GLU A 206 21.47 -1.19 -19.36
N GLU A 207 20.18 -0.99 -19.65
CA GLU A 207 19.71 0.03 -20.59
C GLU A 207 19.92 1.44 -20.04
N ARG A 208 19.56 1.70 -18.78
CA ARG A 208 19.84 2.97 -18.08
C ARG A 208 21.32 3.32 -18.08
N GLU A 209 22.19 2.33 -17.84
CA GLU A 209 23.63 2.54 -17.88
C GLU A 209 24.11 2.93 -19.28
N ARG A 210 23.65 2.23 -20.32
CA ARG A 210 23.95 2.57 -21.71
C ARG A 210 23.45 3.96 -22.08
N GLU A 211 22.23 4.33 -21.70
CA GLU A 211 21.70 5.67 -21.90
C GLU A 211 22.51 6.74 -21.18
N ARG A 212 22.94 6.50 -19.94
CA ARG A 212 23.79 7.42 -19.19
C ARG A 212 25.14 7.61 -19.87
N GLN A 213 25.78 6.54 -20.29
CA GLN A 213 27.05 6.58 -21.02
C GLN A 213 26.90 7.34 -22.35
N GLN A 214 25.85 7.07 -23.11
CA GLN A 214 25.60 7.74 -24.38
C GLN A 214 25.31 9.24 -24.20
N LYS A 215 24.53 9.62 -23.18
CA LYS A 215 24.30 11.03 -22.83
C LYS A 215 25.57 11.72 -22.35
N ALA A 216 26.36 11.08 -21.50
CA ALA A 216 27.63 11.63 -21.03
C ALA A 216 28.60 11.86 -22.20
N HIS A 217 28.66 10.90 -23.14
CA HIS A 217 29.46 11.01 -24.35
C HIS A 217 28.98 12.16 -25.26
N GLN A 218 27.68 12.22 -25.55
CA GLN A 218 27.10 13.29 -26.38
C GLN A 218 27.29 14.67 -25.77
N ALA A 219 27.04 14.82 -24.46
CA ALA A 219 27.24 16.07 -23.74
C ALA A 219 28.71 16.51 -23.76
N ALA A 220 29.64 15.58 -23.49
CA ALA A 220 31.07 15.86 -23.57
C ALA A 220 31.50 16.32 -24.97
N GLN A 221 31.01 15.64 -26.01
CA GLN A 221 31.31 15.98 -27.39
C GLN A 221 30.75 17.37 -27.76
N GLN A 222 29.51 17.66 -27.39
CA GLN A 222 28.87 18.96 -27.66
C GLN A 222 29.60 20.10 -26.97
N GLU A 223 29.97 19.92 -25.69
CA GLU A 223 30.73 20.93 -24.95
C GLU A 223 32.13 21.15 -25.55
N LEU A 224 32.81 20.08 -26.00
CA LEU A 224 34.12 20.21 -26.63
C LEU A 224 34.03 21.00 -27.95
N ILE A 225 33.04 20.69 -28.79
CA ILE A 225 32.80 21.43 -30.04
C ILE A 225 32.49 22.90 -29.74
N ALA A 226 31.68 23.18 -28.72
CA ALA A 226 31.38 24.55 -28.30
C ALA A 226 32.63 25.30 -27.82
N ALA A 227 33.51 24.63 -27.06
CA ALA A 227 34.78 25.21 -26.61
C ALA A 227 35.72 25.51 -27.79
N ILE A 228 35.82 24.61 -28.77
CA ILE A 228 36.60 24.82 -30.00
C ILE A 228 36.05 26.00 -30.81
N ALA A 229 34.73 26.09 -30.97
CA ALA A 229 34.10 27.20 -31.68
C ALA A 229 34.32 28.55 -30.97
N ALA A 230 34.25 28.57 -29.64
CA ALA A 230 34.57 29.75 -28.85
C ALA A 230 36.04 30.18 -29.01
N TRP A 231 36.97 29.22 -29.05
CA TRP A 231 38.40 29.49 -29.30
C TRP A 231 38.63 30.09 -30.69
N ASP A 232 38.04 29.52 -31.74
CA ASP A 232 38.15 30.02 -33.11
C ASP A 232 37.56 31.44 -33.24
N GLN A 233 36.41 31.70 -32.62
CA GLN A 233 35.80 33.03 -32.60
C GLN A 233 36.68 34.06 -31.89
N ALA A 234 37.26 33.70 -30.73
CA ALA A 234 38.18 34.58 -30.01
C ALA A 234 39.42 34.92 -30.85
N ARG A 235 40.00 33.93 -31.55
CA ARG A 235 41.13 34.15 -32.47
C ARG A 235 40.78 35.07 -33.63
N LYS A 236 39.59 34.92 -34.23
CA LYS A 236 39.13 35.77 -35.34
C LYS A 236 38.94 37.22 -34.90
N VAL A 237 38.37 37.44 -33.72
CA VAL A 237 38.21 38.78 -33.14
C VAL A 237 39.57 39.43 -32.89
N GLU A 238 40.51 38.67 -32.33
CA GLU A 238 41.86 39.17 -32.04
C GLU A 238 42.63 39.51 -33.33
N ALA A 239 42.60 38.63 -34.33
CA ALA A 239 43.21 38.88 -35.64
C ALA A 239 42.62 40.13 -36.32
N TYR A 240 41.31 40.36 -36.20
CA TYR A 240 40.68 41.58 -36.71
C TYR A 240 41.24 42.84 -36.03
N PHE A 241 41.38 42.84 -34.71
CA PHE A 241 41.97 43.99 -34.01
C PHE A 241 43.43 44.21 -34.40
N GLU A 242 44.23 43.16 -34.53
CA GLU A 242 45.61 43.26 -35.03
C GLU A 242 45.68 43.84 -36.44
N ASP A 243 44.82 43.40 -37.36
CA ASP A 243 44.80 43.88 -38.73
C ASP A 243 44.32 45.35 -38.82
N VAL A 244 43.33 45.76 -38.01
CA VAL A 244 42.89 47.17 -37.89
C VAL A 244 44.02 48.05 -37.37
N LEU A 245 44.77 47.60 -36.36
CA LEU A 245 45.92 48.34 -35.82
C LEU A 245 47.05 48.41 -36.85
N ARG A 246 47.33 47.34 -37.60
CA ARG A 246 48.33 47.32 -38.68
C ARG A 246 47.99 48.30 -39.80
N ALA A 247 46.72 48.37 -40.20
CA ALA A 247 46.26 49.33 -41.21
C ALA A 247 46.40 50.79 -40.76
N ALA A 248 46.36 51.04 -39.45
CA ALA A 248 46.45 52.38 -38.86
C ALA A 248 47.88 52.94 -38.79
N GLU A 249 48.91 52.11 -39.00
CA GLU A 249 50.32 52.53 -38.96
C GLU A 249 50.66 53.63 -39.99
N HIS A 250 49.87 53.75 -41.05
CA HIS A 250 50.05 54.74 -42.12
C HIS A 250 49.15 55.98 -42.00
N MET A 251 48.37 56.10 -40.92
CA MET A 251 47.47 57.24 -40.67
C MET A 251 48.18 58.38 -39.92
N GLU A 252 47.62 59.59 -39.95
CA GLU A 252 48.11 60.73 -39.14
C GLU A 252 48.03 60.43 -37.64
N ALA A 253 48.98 60.95 -36.86
CA ALA A 253 49.19 60.58 -35.45
C ALA A 253 47.94 60.80 -34.57
N GLY A 254 47.19 61.89 -34.77
CA GLY A 254 45.99 62.19 -33.96
C GLY A 254 44.80 61.24 -34.23
N GLU A 255 44.63 60.80 -35.48
CA GLU A 255 43.60 59.82 -35.84
C GLU A 255 43.97 58.41 -35.37
N ARG A 256 45.26 58.08 -35.41
CA ARG A 256 45.81 56.81 -34.93
C ARG A 256 45.59 56.59 -33.44
N ASP A 257 45.86 57.59 -32.60
CA ASP A 257 45.67 57.51 -31.16
C ASP A 257 44.19 57.32 -30.79
N THR A 258 43.29 58.03 -31.47
CA THR A 258 41.84 57.88 -31.28
C THR A 258 41.36 56.48 -31.64
N LEU A 259 41.91 55.87 -32.70
CA LEU A 259 41.59 54.50 -33.09
C LEU A 259 42.14 53.48 -32.09
N PHE A 260 43.34 53.69 -31.56
CA PHE A 260 43.96 52.82 -30.56
C PHE A 260 43.14 52.75 -29.27
N ASP A 261 42.63 53.90 -28.80
CA ASP A 261 41.73 53.97 -27.65
C ASP A 261 40.41 53.22 -27.91
N ARG A 262 39.84 53.34 -29.12
CA ARG A 262 38.63 52.61 -29.50
C ARG A 262 38.84 51.10 -29.56
N VAL A 263 39.97 50.64 -30.13
CA VAL A 263 40.32 49.21 -30.15
C VAL A 263 40.51 48.69 -28.73
N THR A 264 41.14 49.46 -27.84
CA THR A 264 41.32 49.10 -26.43
C THR A 264 39.99 48.93 -25.70
N GLN A 265 39.06 49.87 -25.89
CA GLN A 265 37.70 49.78 -25.32
C GLN A 265 36.91 48.59 -25.90
N ALA A 266 36.99 48.36 -27.21
CA ALA A 266 36.34 47.23 -27.86
C ALA A 266 36.89 45.87 -27.39
N ARG A 267 38.20 45.75 -27.21
CA ARG A 267 38.86 44.54 -26.69
C ARG A 267 38.44 44.24 -25.25
N ALA A 268 38.30 45.27 -24.42
CA ALA A 268 37.79 45.14 -23.06
C ALA A 268 36.32 44.66 -23.00
N MET A 269 35.51 45.00 -24.01
CA MET A 269 34.11 44.52 -24.10
C MET A 269 33.98 43.07 -24.59
N VAL A 270 34.91 42.60 -25.43
CA VAL A 270 34.81 41.29 -26.11
C VAL A 270 35.70 40.20 -25.48
N SER A 271 36.58 40.55 -24.56
CA SER A 271 37.40 39.59 -23.79
C SER A 271 36.55 38.78 -22.79
N GLY A 272 35.82 37.79 -23.30
CA GLY A 272 35.17 36.76 -22.49
C GLY A 272 36.19 35.80 -21.84
N PRO A 273 35.73 34.80 -21.05
CA PRO A 273 36.62 33.81 -20.45
C PRO A 273 37.48 33.16 -21.53
N SER A 274 38.79 33.07 -21.25
CA SER A 274 39.76 32.47 -22.17
C SER A 274 39.27 31.10 -22.58
N ALA A 275 39.26 30.79 -23.88
CA ALA A 275 38.85 29.47 -24.32
C ALA A 275 39.79 28.35 -23.79
N LEU A 276 40.96 28.71 -23.24
CA LEU A 276 41.82 27.85 -22.43
C LEU A 276 41.19 27.51 -21.07
N GLU A 277 40.50 28.44 -20.42
CA GLU A 277 39.71 28.19 -19.19
C GLU A 277 38.48 27.31 -19.47
N ALA A 278 37.85 27.47 -20.64
CA ALA A 278 36.74 26.61 -21.04
C ALA A 278 37.19 25.15 -21.24
N LEU A 279 38.36 24.94 -21.86
CA LEU A 279 38.95 23.61 -22.03
C LEU A 279 39.42 23.00 -20.69
N LEU A 280 39.97 23.82 -19.78
CA LEU A 280 40.37 23.37 -18.43
C LEU A 280 39.18 22.97 -17.55
N ARG A 281 37.98 23.53 -17.80
CA ARG A 281 36.74 23.17 -17.10
C ARG A 281 35.97 22.04 -17.77
N TRP A 282 36.32 21.69 -19.00
CA TRP A 282 35.69 20.60 -19.73
C TRP A 282 36.03 19.26 -19.08
N LYS A 283 35.03 18.40 -18.94
CA LYS A 283 35.18 17.04 -18.43
C LYS A 283 35.11 16.03 -19.58
N SER A 284 35.81 14.92 -19.46
CA SER A 284 35.65 13.76 -20.33
C SER A 284 34.36 12.99 -20.00
N PRO A 285 33.86 12.12 -20.91
CA PRO A 285 32.72 11.25 -20.61
C PRO A 285 32.94 10.39 -19.36
N SER A 286 34.17 9.91 -19.16
CA SER A 286 34.59 9.11 -18.00
C SER A 286 34.54 9.87 -16.67
N GLU A 287 34.76 11.19 -16.67
CA GLU A 287 34.68 12.03 -15.47
C GLU A 287 33.25 12.50 -15.15
N ARG A 288 32.27 12.16 -16.01
CA ARG A 288 30.85 12.47 -15.85
C ARG A 288 30.01 11.28 -15.39
N LEU A 289 30.55 10.06 -15.47
CA LEU A 289 29.92 8.83 -15.02
C LEU A 289 30.06 8.67 -13.50
#